data_AF-A0A2R6PC05-F1
#
_entry.id   AF-A0A2R6PC05-F1
#
_cell.length_a   1.000
_cell.length_b   1.000
_cell.length_c   1.000
_cell.angle_alpha   90.00
_cell.angle_beta   90.00
_cell.angle_gamma   90.00
#
_symmetry.space_group_name_H-M   'P 1'
#
loop_
_entity.id
_entity.type
_entity.pdbx_description
1 polymer ?
#
loop_
_entity_poly.entity_id
_entity_poly.type
_entity_poly.pdbx_seq_one_letter_code
_entity_poly.pdbx_strand_id
1 'polypeptide(L)'
;MASATQPSADAESIIESAHEIRITSHGKYNTWVDFALRHFESNEDRPLTLHTLPLQVPKSSEPHRTGLDEGGSDIQVVGSHGGKRDRMHPSLSLIPRLISVVEIIKREYVKKLDPLLAEKGCLSGLHQYNELGTLDSFGEETEDDQVREERRLESLASALKGTNQ
;
A
#
# COMPACT_ATOMS: atom_id res chain seq x y z
N MET A 1 15.75 -17.94 -30.91
CA MET A 1 16.08 -16.58 -30.43
C MET A 1 14.77 -15.96 -29.96
N ALA A 2 14.60 -15.81 -28.65
CA ALA A 2 13.39 -15.25 -28.05
C ALA A 2 13.42 -13.72 -28.25
N SER A 3 12.44 -13.19 -28.96
CA SER A 3 12.27 -11.75 -29.15
C SER A 3 11.63 -11.20 -27.88
N ALA A 4 12.39 -10.46 -27.09
CA ALA A 4 11.86 -9.70 -25.96
C ALA A 4 11.05 -8.52 -26.51
N THR A 5 9.73 -8.56 -26.33
CA THR A 5 8.84 -7.44 -26.61
C THR A 5 9.19 -6.31 -25.63
N GLN A 6 9.80 -5.23 -26.14
CA GLN A 6 10.00 -4.01 -25.37
C GLN A 6 8.63 -3.36 -25.07
N PRO A 7 8.39 -2.86 -23.85
CA PRO A 7 7.20 -2.07 -23.56
C PRO A 7 7.24 -0.76 -24.37
N SER A 8 6.13 -0.39 -25.01
CA SER A 8 6.02 0.83 -25.81
C SER A 8 6.02 2.06 -24.90
N ALA A 9 6.68 3.14 -25.35
CA ALA A 9 6.83 4.40 -24.62
C ALA A 9 5.49 5.06 -24.23
N ASP A 10 4.38 4.68 -24.87
CA ASP A 10 3.03 5.17 -24.56
C ASP A 10 2.48 4.63 -23.23
N ALA A 11 2.98 3.48 -22.75
CA ALA A 11 2.49 2.87 -21.51
C ALA A 11 2.98 3.62 -20.25
N GLU A 12 4.17 4.23 -20.29
CA GLU A 12 4.74 4.95 -19.15
C GLU A 12 3.98 6.25 -18.85
N SER A 13 3.55 7.01 -19.88
CA SER A 13 2.81 8.27 -19.66
C SER A 13 1.39 8.04 -19.12
N ILE A 14 0.78 6.89 -19.43
CA ILE A 14 -0.56 6.53 -18.93
C ILE A 14 -0.50 6.25 -17.41
N ILE A 15 0.57 5.61 -16.93
CA ILE A 15 0.75 5.31 -15.50
C ILE A 15 1.06 6.59 -14.69
N GLU A 16 1.86 7.50 -15.23
CA GLU A 16 2.11 8.83 -14.61
C GLU A 16 0.83 9.66 -14.45
N SER A 17 -0.18 9.40 -15.28
CA SER A 17 -1.47 10.03 -15.16
C SER A 17 -2.43 9.29 -14.24
N ALA A 18 -2.13 8.11 -13.70
CA ALA A 18 -3.09 7.34 -12.90
C ALA A 18 -3.57 8.13 -11.67
N HIS A 19 -4.88 8.10 -11.39
CA HIS A 19 -5.39 8.69 -10.14
C HIS A 19 -5.22 7.69 -9.00
N GLU A 20 -4.59 8.10 -7.90
CA GLU A 20 -4.23 7.21 -6.79
C GLU A 20 -5.18 7.35 -5.60
N ILE A 21 -5.60 6.21 -5.05
CA ILE A 21 -6.41 6.12 -3.83
C ILE A 21 -5.71 5.22 -2.82
N ARG A 22 -5.41 5.80 -1.65
CA ARG A 22 -4.93 5.04 -0.50
C ARG A 22 -6.09 4.48 0.32
N ILE A 23 -6.06 3.17 0.55
CA ILE A 23 -6.96 2.50 1.48
C ILE A 23 -6.42 2.63 2.90
N THR A 24 -7.26 3.10 3.82
CA THR A 24 -6.89 3.37 5.22
C THR A 24 -7.80 2.62 6.19
N SER A 25 -7.38 2.48 7.45
CA SER A 25 -8.15 1.75 8.47
C SER A 25 -9.52 2.35 8.75
N HIS A 26 -9.65 3.68 8.73
CA HIS A 26 -10.84 4.41 9.15
C HIS A 26 -11.69 4.96 7.99
N GLY A 27 -11.23 4.85 6.75
CA GLY A 27 -12.03 5.29 5.60
C GLY A 27 -13.23 4.39 5.35
N LYS A 28 -14.32 4.92 4.77
CA LYS A 28 -15.55 4.16 4.51
C LYS A 28 -15.50 3.52 3.12
N TYR A 29 -15.91 2.25 3.03
CA TYR A 29 -15.98 1.51 1.76
C TYR A 29 -16.74 2.28 0.68
N ASN A 30 -17.95 2.75 1.01
CA ASN A 30 -18.83 3.44 0.06
C ASN A 30 -18.16 4.66 -0.55
N THR A 31 -17.37 5.42 0.22
CA THR A 31 -16.68 6.60 -0.28
C THR A 31 -15.68 6.26 -1.40
N TRP A 32 -14.89 5.20 -1.23
CA TRP A 32 -13.95 4.76 -2.26
C TRP A 32 -14.66 4.15 -3.47
N VAL A 33 -15.72 3.38 -3.23
CA VAL A 33 -16.52 2.75 -4.29
C VAL A 33 -17.22 3.80 -5.15
N ASP A 34 -17.92 4.74 -4.52
CA ASP A 34 -18.63 5.83 -5.20
C ASP A 34 -17.68 6.69 -6.02
N PHE A 35 -16.51 7.00 -5.46
CA PHE A 35 -15.46 7.72 -6.18
C PHE A 35 -14.98 6.93 -7.40
N ALA A 36 -14.62 5.65 -7.23
CA ALA A 36 -14.10 4.83 -8.31
C ALA A 36 -15.09 4.67 -9.47
N LEU A 37 -16.37 4.43 -9.15
CA LEU A 37 -17.40 4.31 -10.18
C LEU A 37 -17.59 5.61 -10.96
N ARG A 38 -17.62 6.77 -10.28
CA ARG A 38 -17.68 8.08 -10.95
C ARG A 38 -16.42 8.36 -11.77
N HIS A 39 -15.26 7.93 -11.29
CA HIS A 39 -14.00 8.08 -12.00
C HIS A 39 -14.03 7.36 -13.35
N PHE A 40 -14.50 6.10 -13.38
CA PHE A 40 -14.62 5.35 -14.63
C PHE A 40 -15.68 5.91 -15.59
N GLU A 41 -16.76 6.51 -15.07
CA GLU A 41 -17.76 7.19 -15.91
C GLU A 41 -17.24 8.50 -16.53
N SER A 42 -16.33 9.19 -15.84
CA SER A 42 -15.85 10.52 -16.26
C SER A 42 -14.50 10.50 -16.99
N ASN A 43 -13.72 9.42 -16.83
CA ASN A 43 -12.36 9.29 -17.33
C ASN A 43 -12.11 7.85 -17.84
N GLU A 44 -12.67 7.51 -19.01
CA GLU A 44 -12.60 6.15 -19.57
C GLU A 44 -11.18 5.71 -19.94
N ASP A 45 -10.31 6.66 -20.28
CA ASP A 45 -8.93 6.45 -20.71
C ASP A 45 -7.91 6.51 -19.57
N ARG A 46 -8.33 6.91 -18.36
CA ARG A 46 -7.43 7.16 -17.23
C ARG A 46 -7.50 6.05 -16.18
N PRO A 47 -6.40 5.32 -15.92
CA PRO A 47 -6.40 4.26 -14.92
C PRO A 47 -6.57 4.81 -13.49
N LEU A 48 -7.08 3.94 -12.63
CA LEU A 48 -7.24 4.18 -11.20
C LEU A 48 -6.38 3.21 -10.39
N THR A 49 -5.50 3.73 -9.55
CA THR A 49 -4.58 2.94 -8.72
C THR A 49 -5.08 2.92 -7.28
N LEU A 50 -5.27 1.73 -6.71
CA LEU A 50 -5.63 1.56 -5.29
C LEU A 50 -4.50 0.87 -4.55
N HIS A 51 -4.03 1.45 -3.45
CA HIS A 51 -2.86 0.95 -2.71
C HIS A 51 -3.00 1.08 -1.19
N THR A 52 -2.14 0.40 -0.43
CA THR A 52 -2.06 0.47 1.04
C THR A 52 -0.72 1.01 1.55
N LEU A 53 0.09 1.63 0.67
CA LEU A 53 1.38 2.21 1.03
C LEU A 53 1.22 3.20 2.21
N PRO A 54 2.22 3.27 3.11
CA PRO A 54 2.18 4.19 4.23
C PRO A 54 2.20 5.64 3.74
N LEU A 55 1.71 6.56 4.58
CA LEU A 55 1.81 7.98 4.27
C LEU A 55 3.29 8.39 4.30
N GLN A 56 3.81 8.89 3.19
CA GLN A 56 5.14 9.50 3.18
C GLN A 56 5.05 10.79 3.99
N VAL A 57 5.63 10.81 5.18
CA VAL A 57 5.80 12.07 5.92
C VAL A 57 6.93 12.83 5.22
N PRO A 58 6.68 14.02 4.66
CA PRO A 58 7.74 14.80 4.03
C PRO A 58 8.80 15.12 5.09
N LYS A 59 10.06 14.73 4.80
CA LYS A 59 11.23 15.16 5.58
C LYS A 59 11.45 16.66 5.34
N SER A 60 10.66 17.50 6.00
CA SER A 60 10.94 18.93 6.07
C SER A 60 10.72 19.44 7.49
N SER A 61 11.78 20.08 7.99
CA SER A 61 11.92 20.92 9.18
C SER A 61 12.11 20.28 10.56
N GLU A 62 13.27 20.58 11.11
CA GLU A 62 13.71 20.47 12.50
C GLU A 62 12.70 21.02 13.53
N PRO A 63 12.78 20.59 14.80
CA PRO A 63 11.83 20.99 15.82
C PRO A 63 12.12 22.42 16.31
N HIS A 64 11.45 23.41 15.72
CA HIS A 64 11.43 24.74 16.31
C HIS A 64 10.36 24.79 17.42
N ARG A 65 10.84 24.85 18.67
CA ARG A 65 10.03 25.13 19.85
C ARG A 65 9.39 26.52 19.73
N THR A 66 8.07 26.58 19.65
CA THR A 66 7.29 27.73 20.11
C THR A 66 5.96 27.21 20.63
N GLY A 67 5.77 27.31 21.94
CA GLY A 67 4.46 27.11 22.55
C GLY A 67 3.54 28.28 22.22
N LEU A 68 2.26 27.96 21.98
CA LEU A 68 1.05 28.56 22.54
C LEU A 68 -0.15 27.71 22.05
N ASP A 69 -1.23 27.76 22.82
CA ASP A 69 -2.22 26.72 23.10
C ASP A 69 -3.40 26.62 22.09
N GLU A 70 -4.12 25.51 22.19
CA GLU A 70 -5.50 25.18 21.78
C GLU A 70 -5.80 24.77 20.32
N GLY A 71 -6.14 23.47 20.14
CA GLY A 71 -7.02 23.05 19.03
C GLY A 71 -6.84 21.63 18.45
N GLY A 72 -6.90 20.58 19.27
CA GLY A 72 -7.42 19.25 18.89
C GLY A 72 -6.87 18.52 17.65
N SER A 73 -5.85 17.68 17.84
CA SER A 73 -5.76 16.37 17.18
C SER A 73 -4.77 15.48 17.92
N ASP A 74 -5.27 14.72 18.88
CA ASP A 74 -4.50 13.72 19.63
C ASP A 74 -4.24 12.51 18.70
N ILE A 75 -3.19 12.58 17.88
CA ILE A 75 -2.57 11.38 17.32
C ILE A 75 -1.55 10.92 18.36
N GLN A 76 -2.01 10.11 19.31
CA GLN A 76 -1.13 9.34 20.15
C GLN A 76 -0.41 8.31 19.29
N VAL A 77 0.87 8.56 19.01
CA VAL A 77 1.85 7.50 18.80
C VAL A 77 1.98 6.80 20.15
N VAL A 78 1.14 5.79 20.37
CA VAL A 78 1.14 5.02 21.62
C VAL A 78 2.42 4.20 21.67
N GLY A 79 3.40 4.73 22.41
CA GLY A 79 4.54 3.98 22.90
C GLY A 79 4.09 2.78 23.72
N SER A 80 4.67 1.64 23.40
CA SER A 80 4.43 0.30 23.90
C SER A 80 4.63 0.13 25.41
N HIS A 81 3.64 -0.43 26.11
CA HIS A 81 3.86 -1.34 27.25
C HIS A 81 2.90 -2.54 27.17
N GLY A 82 3.33 -3.61 26.50
CA GLY A 82 2.64 -4.90 26.49
C GLY A 82 3.27 -5.85 25.47
N GLY A 83 3.76 -7.00 25.93
CA GLY A 83 4.55 -8.01 25.20
C GLY A 83 4.37 -8.03 23.67
N LYS A 84 5.48 -7.77 22.96
CA LYS A 84 5.57 -7.66 21.50
C LYS A 84 5.19 -8.99 20.82
N ARG A 85 3.89 -9.22 20.60
CA ARG A 85 3.46 -10.03 19.46
C ARG A 85 3.78 -9.20 18.23
N ASP A 86 4.56 -9.77 17.32
CA ASP A 86 4.92 -9.18 16.04
C ASP A 86 3.64 -8.76 15.30
N ARG A 87 3.30 -7.46 15.38
CA ARG A 87 2.08 -6.94 14.76
C ARG A 87 2.45 -6.60 13.33
N MET A 88 1.78 -7.26 12.38
CA MET A 88 1.91 -6.97 10.96
C MET A 88 1.85 -5.46 10.69
N HIS A 89 2.75 -4.98 9.83
CA HIS A 89 2.79 -3.57 9.44
C HIS A 89 1.41 -3.09 8.95
N PRO A 90 0.97 -1.86 9.27
CA PRO A 90 -0.36 -1.36 8.90
C PRO A 90 -0.71 -1.51 7.40
N SER A 91 0.27 -1.35 6.50
CA SER A 91 0.04 -1.55 5.06
C SER A 91 -0.35 -2.99 4.70
N LEU A 92 0.19 -3.98 5.43
CA LEU A 92 -0.13 -5.39 5.25
C LEU A 92 -1.47 -5.75 5.89
N SER A 93 -1.78 -5.19 7.07
CA SER A 93 -3.05 -5.45 7.75
C SER A 93 -4.26 -4.88 7.00
N LEU A 94 -4.05 -3.93 6.08
CA LEU A 94 -5.08 -3.34 5.24
C LEU A 94 -5.30 -4.06 3.89
N ILE A 95 -4.48 -5.05 3.52
CA ILE A 95 -4.63 -5.78 2.25
C ILE A 95 -6.02 -6.42 2.11
N PRO A 96 -6.57 -7.12 3.13
CA PRO A 96 -7.92 -7.70 3.01
C PRO A 96 -9.00 -6.65 2.75
N ARG A 97 -8.82 -5.45 3.31
CA ARG A 97 -9.71 -4.30 3.10
C ARG A 97 -9.60 -3.78 1.66
N LEU A 98 -8.37 -3.60 1.15
CA LEU A 98 -8.12 -3.21 -0.24
C LEU A 98 -8.82 -4.16 -1.22
N ILE A 99 -8.61 -5.48 -1.04
CA ILE A 99 -9.25 -6.50 -1.90
C ILE A 99 -10.77 -6.36 -1.83
N SER A 100 -11.33 -6.21 -0.64
CA SER A 100 -12.77 -6.05 -0.46
C SER A 100 -13.32 -4.83 -1.21
N VAL A 101 -12.64 -3.69 -1.17
CA VAL A 101 -13.02 -2.48 -1.92
C VAL A 101 -12.98 -2.74 -3.43
N VAL A 102 -11.88 -3.28 -3.94
CA VAL A 102 -11.71 -3.58 -5.38
C VAL A 102 -12.80 -4.54 -5.88
N GLU A 103 -13.10 -5.58 -5.11
CA GLU A 103 -14.13 -6.55 -5.46
C GLU A 103 -15.54 -5.96 -5.46
N ILE A 104 -15.83 -5.01 -4.56
CA ILE A 104 -17.11 -4.28 -4.58
C ILE A 104 -17.17 -3.39 -5.83
N ILE A 105 -16.12 -2.64 -6.14
CA ILE A 105 -16.05 -1.80 -7.34
C ILE A 105 -16.32 -2.62 -8.59
N LYS A 106 -15.64 -3.76 -8.78
CA LYS A 106 -15.84 -4.63 -9.93
C LYS A 106 -17.28 -5.11 -10.06
N ARG A 107 -17.89 -5.55 -8.96
CA ARG A 107 -19.30 -6.00 -8.96
C ARG A 107 -20.27 -4.89 -9.31
N GLU A 108 -20.10 -3.71 -8.74
CA GLU A 108 -20.98 -2.56 -9.02
C GLU A 108 -20.78 -2.00 -10.44
N TYR A 109 -19.55 -1.98 -10.93
CA TYR A 109 -19.25 -1.57 -12.30
C TYR A 109 -19.95 -2.47 -13.33
N VAL A 110 -19.86 -3.79 -13.15
CA VAL A 110 -20.51 -4.75 -14.07
C VAL A 110 -22.02 -4.62 -14.04
N LYS A 111 -22.64 -4.30 -12.89
CA LYS A 111 -24.08 -4.03 -12.81
C LYS A 111 -24.51 -2.79 -13.60
N LYS A 112 -23.62 -1.81 -13.75
CA LYS A 112 -23.89 -0.57 -14.49
C LYS A 112 -23.70 -0.71 -16.00
N LEU A 113 -22.97 -1.73 -16.46
CA LEU A 113 -22.84 -2.00 -17.89
C LEU A 113 -24.22 -2.33 -18.48
N ASP A 114 -24.53 -1.74 -19.64
CA ASP A 114 -25.79 -1.97 -20.34
C ASP A 114 -25.95 -3.46 -20.68
N PRO A 115 -27.02 -4.14 -20.20
CA PRO A 115 -27.30 -5.53 -20.52
C PRO A 115 -27.34 -5.82 -22.02
N LEU A 116 -27.72 -4.84 -22.85
CA LEU A 116 -27.77 -5.00 -24.31
C LEU A 116 -26.37 -5.02 -24.96
N LEU A 117 -25.39 -4.34 -24.35
CA LEU A 117 -23.99 -4.42 -24.76
C LEU A 117 -23.34 -5.72 -24.27
N ALA A 118 -23.82 -6.26 -23.14
CA ALA A 118 -23.47 -7.58 -22.65
C ALA A 118 -23.87 -8.69 -23.62
N GLU A 119 -25.12 -8.66 -24.10
CA GLU A 119 -25.65 -9.65 -25.05
C GLU A 119 -24.97 -9.61 -26.42
N LYS A 120 -24.49 -8.44 -26.85
CA LYS A 120 -23.73 -8.28 -28.11
C LYS A 120 -22.28 -8.76 -28.04
N GLY A 121 -21.81 -9.19 -26.85
CA GLY A 121 -20.43 -9.66 -26.67
C GLY A 121 -19.37 -8.56 -26.74
N CYS A 122 -19.77 -7.28 -26.71
CA CYS A 122 -18.90 -6.12 -26.81
C CYS A 122 -18.51 -5.53 -25.43
N LEU A 123 -18.51 -6.35 -24.37
CA LEU A 123 -18.20 -5.86 -23.02
C LEU A 123 -16.75 -5.39 -22.92
N SER A 124 -16.55 -4.08 -22.91
CA SER A 124 -15.35 -3.46 -22.36
C SER A 124 -15.35 -3.66 -20.85
N GLY A 125 -14.57 -4.63 -20.38
CA GLY A 125 -14.42 -4.93 -18.95
C GLY A 125 -13.44 -3.99 -18.26
N LEU A 126 -13.41 -4.05 -16.92
CA LEU A 126 -12.30 -3.50 -16.16
C LEU A 126 -11.09 -4.42 -16.31
N HIS A 127 -9.99 -3.86 -16.82
CA HIS A 127 -8.69 -4.52 -16.84
C HIS A 127 -7.96 -4.18 -15.53
N GLN A 128 -7.50 -5.21 -14.81
CA GLN A 128 -6.83 -5.06 -13.52
C GLN A 128 -5.40 -5.58 -13.62
N TYR A 129 -4.45 -4.76 -13.16
CA TYR A 129 -3.04 -5.12 -12.99
C TYR A 129 -2.70 -5.04 -11.51
N ASN A 130 -1.99 -6.04 -10.99
CA ASN A 130 -1.59 -6.10 -9.59
C ASN A 130 -0.08 -6.02 -9.49
N GLU A 131 0.40 -5.17 -8.59
CA GLU A 131 1.80 -5.07 -8.22
C GLU A 131 1.97 -5.41 -6.74
N LEU A 132 3.01 -6.18 -6.43
CA LEU A 132 3.43 -6.49 -5.08
C LEU A 132 4.87 -6.02 -4.92
N GLY A 133 5.08 -5.11 -3.98
CA GLY A 133 6.39 -4.58 -3.64
C GLY A 133 6.70 -4.75 -2.17
N THR A 134 7.98 -4.75 -1.84
CA THR A 134 8.47 -4.62 -0.46
C THR A 134 8.84 -3.16 -0.22
N LEU A 135 8.32 -2.58 0.86
CA LEU A 135 8.89 -1.36 1.40
C LEU A 135 10.10 -1.79 2.20
N ASP A 136 11.30 -1.40 1.76
CA ASP A 136 12.46 -1.46 2.63
C ASP A 136 12.13 -0.61 3.86
N SER A 137 12.34 -1.16 5.05
CA SER A 137 12.18 -0.45 6.30
C SER A 137 13.18 0.70 6.33
N PHE A 138 12.81 1.87 5.81
CA PHE A 138 13.55 3.12 6.02
C PHE A 138 13.27 3.60 7.45
N GLY A 139 13.67 2.80 8.42
CA GLY A 139 13.57 3.06 9.84
C GLY A 139 14.84 2.54 10.48
N GLU A 140 15.58 3.46 11.09
CA GLU A 140 16.80 3.23 11.88
C GLU A 140 16.72 1.88 12.61
N GLU A 141 17.76 1.07 12.48
CA GLU A 141 17.95 -0.06 13.40
C GLU A 141 17.77 0.50 14.80
N THR A 142 16.71 0.07 15.50
CA THR A 142 16.55 0.51 16.88
C THR A 142 17.75 -0.02 17.67
N GLU A 143 18.16 0.65 18.74
CA GLU A 143 19.21 0.12 19.62
C GLU A 143 18.90 -1.33 20.05
N ASP A 144 17.62 -1.66 20.21
CA ASP A 144 17.10 -3.02 20.43
C ASP A 144 17.42 -3.99 19.27
N ASP A 145 17.31 -3.54 18.02
CA ASP A 145 17.59 -4.36 16.83
C ASP A 145 19.10 -4.62 16.68
N GLN A 146 19.93 -3.61 16.97
CA GLN A 146 21.39 -3.76 16.97
C GLN A 146 21.86 -4.73 18.05
N VAL A 147 21.34 -4.61 19.27
CA VAL A 147 21.65 -5.52 20.38
C VAL A 147 21.18 -6.96 20.07
N ARG A 148 20.04 -7.10 19.39
CA ARG A 148 19.55 -8.43 18.98
C ARG A 148 20.43 -9.04 17.90
N GLU A 149 20.87 -8.25 16.93
CA GLU A 149 21.75 -8.71 15.86
C GLU A 149 23.14 -9.07 16.39
N GLU A 150 23.70 -8.28 17.31
CA GLU A 150 24.97 -8.56 17.97
C GLU A 150 24.93 -9.92 18.70
N ARG A 151 23.87 -10.18 19.48
CA ARG A 151 23.67 -11.50 20.13
C ARG A 151 23.53 -12.64 19.11
N ARG A 152 22.91 -12.38 17.96
CA ARG A 152 22.77 -13.38 16.90
C ARG A 152 24.14 -13.71 16.29
N LEU A 153 24.96 -12.69 16.04
CA LEU A 153 26.32 -12.82 15.51
C LEU A 153 27.24 -13.55 16.49
N GLU A 154 27.17 -13.21 17.78
CA GLU A 154 27.93 -13.92 18.83
C GLU A 154 27.57 -15.40 18.92
N SER A 155 26.27 -15.71 18.88
CA SER A 155 25.77 -17.09 18.91
C SER A 155 26.25 -17.87 17.69
N LEU A 156 26.18 -17.26 16.50
CA LEU A 156 26.67 -17.85 15.26
C LEU A 156 28.18 -18.09 15.29
N ALA A 157 28.96 -17.10 15.75
CA ALA A 157 30.40 -17.21 15.89
C ALA A 157 30.80 -18.33 16.86
N SER A 158 30.07 -18.46 17.98
CA SER A 158 30.28 -19.54 18.94
C SER A 158 29.95 -20.92 18.35
N ALA A 159 28.85 -21.03 17.58
CA ALA A 159 28.46 -22.29 16.94
C ALA A 159 29.44 -22.72 15.84
N LEU A 160 30.02 -21.76 15.11
CA LEU A 160 30.98 -22.00 14.03
C LEU A 160 32.41 -22.25 14.54
N LYS A 161 32.72 -21.91 15.80
CA LYS A 161 34.07 -22.04 16.35
C LYS A 161 34.56 -23.49 16.45
N GLY A 162 33.67 -24.47 16.33
CA GLY A 162 34.00 -25.90 16.22
C GLY A 162 34.83 -26.41 17.39
N THR A 163 34.22 -27.09 18.35
CA THR A 163 34.96 -27.84 19.37
C THR A 163 35.63 -29.03 18.70
N ASN A 164 36.86 -28.84 18.20
CA ASN A 164 37.76 -29.94 17.90
C ASN A 164 38.22 -30.52 19.24
N GLN A 165 37.48 -31.50 19.74
CA GLN A 165 37.95 -32.44 20.76
C GLN A 165 38.32 -33.76 20.11
#